data_AF-A0A8C4N9L3-F1
#
_entry.id   AF-A0A8C4N9L3-F1
#
_cell.length_a   1.000
_cell.length_b   1.000
_cell.length_c   1.000
_cell.angle_alpha   90.00
_cell.angle_beta   90.00
_cell.angle_gamma   90.00
#
_symmetry.space_group_name_H-M   'P 1'
#
loop_
_entity.id
_entity.type
_entity.pdbx_description
1 polymer ?
#
loop_
_entity_poly.entity_id
_entity_poly.type
_entity_poly.pdbx_seq_one_letter_code
_entity_poly.pdbx_strand_id
1 'polypeptide(L)'
;MFTRKIKLKSLNDHITCPLCHGYLIDATTVTECLHTFCKSCLVKYLEEHNTCPTCKIVIHQSHPTQYIGHDRTMQDIVYKLVPGLQEAELRRQREFYWKRGLELPGDPKGEANGDEFLCKKPRREESAEEEDCDYHRNDEQVSVCLECHGGKLRNLKRKWIRCSSQATVLHLKKFLAKKLNLPSFNELDILCNEEILGKDHTLKFVVVTRWRFKKSPLLLHYRPKMELL
;
A
#
# COMPACT_ATOMS: atom_id res chain seq x y z
N MET A 1 3.85 -25.00 -5.94
CA MET A 1 2.67 -24.35 -5.33
C MET A 1 1.43 -24.92 -6.00
N PHE A 2 0.53 -25.56 -5.27
CA PHE A 2 -0.74 -26.03 -5.83
C PHE A 2 -1.63 -24.80 -6.12
N THR A 3 -1.87 -24.52 -7.40
CA THR A 3 -2.79 -23.45 -7.80
C THR A 3 -4.23 -23.94 -7.64
N ARG A 4 -4.85 -23.58 -6.52
CA ARG A 4 -6.29 -23.81 -6.32
C ARG A 4 -7.05 -22.89 -7.28
N LYS A 5 -7.81 -23.47 -8.19
CA LYS A 5 -8.73 -22.75 -9.08
C LYS A 5 -10.06 -22.58 -8.36
N ILE A 6 -10.53 -21.34 -8.23
CA ILE A 6 -11.82 -21.00 -7.61
C ILE A 6 -12.71 -20.45 -8.72
N LYS A 7 -13.99 -20.83 -8.72
CA LYS A 7 -14.96 -20.28 -9.69
C LYS A 7 -15.32 -18.86 -9.25
N LEU A 8 -15.15 -17.87 -10.13
CA LEU A 8 -15.47 -16.47 -9.80
C LEU A 8 -16.91 -16.28 -9.30
N LYS A 9 -17.86 -17.05 -9.84
CA LYS A 9 -19.27 -17.05 -9.42
C LYS A 9 -19.45 -17.27 -7.90
N SER A 10 -18.60 -18.07 -7.26
CA SER A 10 -18.70 -18.30 -5.81
C SER A 10 -18.21 -17.12 -4.97
N LEU A 11 -17.54 -16.14 -5.58
CA LEU A 11 -17.03 -14.94 -4.92
C LEU A 11 -17.94 -13.74 -5.16
N ASN A 12 -18.77 -13.76 -6.20
CA ASN A 12 -19.60 -12.63 -6.63
C ASN A 12 -20.39 -12.01 -5.46
N ASP A 13 -21.00 -12.82 -4.59
CA ASP A 13 -21.78 -12.36 -3.44
C ASP A 13 -20.99 -11.44 -2.47
N HIS A 14 -19.66 -11.50 -2.50
CA HIS A 14 -18.77 -10.71 -1.65
C HIS A 14 -18.09 -9.53 -2.36
N ILE A 15 -18.18 -9.45 -3.69
CA ILE A 15 -17.46 -8.45 -4.51
C ILE A 15 -18.37 -7.63 -5.42
N THR A 16 -19.69 -7.86 -5.35
CA THR A 16 -20.69 -7.09 -6.10
C THR A 16 -21.41 -6.09 -5.23
N CYS A 17 -21.73 -4.94 -5.80
CA CYS A 17 -22.51 -3.89 -5.18
C CYS A 17 -24.01 -4.27 -5.12
N PRO A 18 -24.64 -4.24 -3.93
CA PRO A 18 -26.08 -4.54 -3.81
C PRO A 18 -27.01 -3.55 -4.52
N LEU A 19 -26.54 -2.32 -4.81
CA LEU A 19 -27.35 -1.27 -5.43
C LEU A 19 -27.39 -1.34 -6.96
N CYS A 20 -26.28 -1.70 -7.61
CA CYS A 20 -26.20 -1.76 -9.07
C CYS A 20 -26.02 -3.18 -9.63
N HIS A 21 -25.85 -4.18 -8.76
CA HIS A 21 -25.60 -5.59 -9.12
C HIS A 21 -24.35 -5.82 -9.99
N GLY A 22 -23.50 -4.81 -10.16
CA GLY A 22 -22.18 -4.93 -10.79
C GLY A 22 -21.07 -5.17 -9.77
N TYR A 23 -19.85 -5.39 -10.25
CA TYR A 23 -18.66 -5.42 -9.38
C TYR A 23 -18.44 -4.05 -8.71
N LEU A 24 -17.85 -4.07 -7.50
CA LEU A 24 -17.53 -2.85 -6.77
C LEU A 24 -16.50 -2.00 -7.54
N ILE A 25 -16.88 -0.75 -7.81
CA ILE A 25 -16.03 0.30 -8.37
C ILE A 25 -16.00 1.45 -7.36
N ASP A 26 -14.81 1.89 -6.99
CA ASP A 26 -14.57 2.79 -5.86
C ASP A 26 -15.32 2.33 -4.59
N ALA A 27 -15.02 1.12 -4.14
CA ALA A 27 -15.60 0.48 -2.98
C ALA A 27 -15.64 1.47 -1.80
N THR A 28 -16.84 1.68 -1.29
CA THR A 28 -17.15 2.63 -0.23
C THR A 28 -17.98 1.92 0.81
N THR A 29 -17.50 1.90 2.04
CA THR A 29 -18.05 1.15 3.16
C THR A 29 -18.66 2.11 4.19
N VAL A 30 -19.83 1.75 4.71
CA VAL A 30 -20.47 2.45 5.83
C VAL A 30 -19.74 2.08 7.12
N THR A 31 -19.30 3.06 7.91
CA THR A 31 -18.45 2.81 9.09
C THR A 31 -19.13 1.96 10.16
N GLU A 32 -20.41 2.23 10.42
CA GLU A 32 -21.16 1.60 11.52
C GLU A 32 -21.54 0.14 11.26
N CYS A 33 -21.82 -0.23 10.00
CA CYS A 33 -22.36 -1.55 9.66
C CYS A 33 -21.50 -2.35 8.68
N LEU A 34 -20.39 -1.79 8.20
CA LEU A 34 -19.42 -2.42 7.31
C LEU A 34 -19.99 -2.99 6.00
N HIS A 35 -21.15 -2.52 5.56
CA HIS A 35 -21.66 -2.84 4.22
C HIS A 35 -20.96 -1.97 3.18
N THR A 36 -20.50 -2.62 2.10
CA THR A 36 -19.74 -2.00 1.02
C THR A 36 -20.55 -1.87 -0.26
N PHE A 37 -20.41 -0.73 -0.93
CA PHE A 37 -21.11 -0.36 -2.16
C PHE A 37 -20.14 0.38 -3.11
N CYS A 38 -20.54 0.63 -4.36
CA CYS A 38 -19.80 1.58 -5.20
C CYS A 38 -19.98 3.00 -4.67
N LYS A 39 -18.94 3.85 -4.76
CA LYS A 39 -19.00 5.27 -4.34
C LYS A 39 -20.21 5.99 -4.91
N SER A 40 -20.34 5.95 -6.24
CA SER A 40 -21.42 6.64 -6.97
C SER A 40 -22.81 6.13 -6.58
N CYS A 41 -22.95 4.83 -6.36
CA CYS A 41 -24.21 4.22 -5.94
C CYS A 41 -24.61 4.66 -4.54
N LEU A 42 -23.69 4.59 -3.58
CA LEU A 42 -24.00 4.93 -2.19
C LEU A 42 -24.23 6.42 -2.02
N VAL A 43 -23.38 7.27 -2.62
CA VAL A 43 -23.55 8.73 -2.55
C VAL A 43 -24.90 9.15 -3.13
N LYS A 44 -25.28 8.62 -4.29
CA LYS A 44 -26.59 8.89 -4.90
C LYS A 44 -27.75 8.44 -4.01
N TYR A 45 -27.65 7.27 -3.39
CA TYR A 45 -28.69 6.79 -2.47
C TYR A 45 -28.82 7.71 -1.24
N LEU A 46 -27.70 8.26 -0.75
CA LEU A 46 -27.68 9.12 0.42
C LEU A 46 -28.16 10.56 0.17
N GLU A 47 -28.48 10.93 -1.08
CA GLU A 47 -29.13 12.19 -1.41
C GLU A 47 -30.59 12.22 -0.89
N GLU A 48 -31.28 11.08 -0.90
CA GLU A 48 -32.69 10.97 -0.50
C GLU A 48 -32.89 10.18 0.81
N HIS A 49 -31.87 9.46 1.26
CA HIS A 49 -31.96 8.57 2.42
C HIS A 49 -30.77 8.74 3.37
N ASN A 50 -30.97 8.47 4.65
CA ASN A 50 -29.90 8.51 5.66
C ASN A 50 -29.63 7.13 6.31
N THR A 51 -30.08 6.07 5.65
CA THR A 51 -29.96 4.68 6.13
C THR A 51 -29.04 3.85 5.25
N CYS A 52 -28.52 2.75 5.78
CA CYS A 52 -27.79 1.78 4.98
C CYS A 52 -28.75 1.05 4.01
N PRO A 53 -28.44 0.94 2.70
CA PRO A 53 -29.30 0.23 1.75
C PRO A 53 -29.57 -1.22 2.12
N THR A 54 -28.61 -1.91 2.75
CA THR A 54 -28.67 -3.34 3.07
C THR A 54 -29.36 -3.60 4.40
N CYS A 55 -28.87 -3.03 5.50
CA CYS A 55 -29.38 -3.32 6.85
C CYS A 55 -30.38 -2.28 7.39
N LYS A 56 -30.64 -1.19 6.66
CA LYS A 56 -31.58 -0.12 7.01
C LYS A 56 -31.29 0.64 8.32
N ILE A 57 -30.15 0.38 8.96
CA ILE A 57 -29.68 1.17 10.11
C ILE A 57 -29.40 2.61 9.66
N VAL A 58 -29.76 3.59 10.49
CA VAL A 58 -29.46 5.00 10.25
C VAL A 58 -27.95 5.21 10.34
N ILE A 59 -27.35 5.70 9.25
CA ILE A 59 -25.91 5.98 9.17
C ILE A 59 -25.59 7.21 10.03
N HIS A 60 -26.34 8.29 9.82
CA HIS A 60 -26.26 9.50 10.62
C HIS A 60 -27.52 10.35 10.38
N GLN A 61 -27.90 11.20 11.34
CA GLN A 61 -29.13 12.00 11.27
C GLN A 61 -29.09 13.09 10.19
N SER A 62 -28.01 13.86 10.09
CA SER A 62 -27.89 15.01 9.15
C SER A 62 -26.80 14.87 8.09
N HIS A 63 -25.66 14.24 8.40
CA HIS A 63 -24.50 14.14 7.51
C HIS A 63 -24.07 12.69 7.21
N PRO A 64 -24.92 11.87 6.54
CA PRO A 64 -24.59 10.47 6.28
C PRO A 64 -23.33 10.27 5.43
N THR A 65 -22.97 11.23 4.57
CA THR A 65 -21.77 11.18 3.72
C THR A 65 -20.45 11.32 4.48
N GLN A 66 -20.46 11.81 5.72
CA GLN A 66 -19.26 11.89 6.57
C GLN A 66 -18.94 10.54 7.26
N TYR A 67 -19.90 9.62 7.27
CA TYR A 67 -19.83 8.31 7.94
C TYR A 67 -19.71 7.15 6.94
N ILE A 68 -19.23 7.47 5.74
CA ILE A 68 -18.86 6.50 4.72
C ILE A 68 -17.40 6.75 4.34
N GLY A 69 -16.66 5.68 4.09
CA GLY A 69 -15.23 5.76 3.79
C GLY A 69 -14.84 4.89 2.60
N HIS A 70 -13.82 5.33 1.87
CA HIS A 70 -13.23 4.53 0.80
C HIS A 70 -12.57 3.27 1.37
N ASP A 71 -13.02 2.12 0.90
CA ASP A 71 -12.46 0.83 1.25
C ASP A 71 -11.44 0.41 0.20
N ARG A 72 -10.24 1.00 0.32
CA ARG A 72 -9.14 0.74 -0.62
C ARG A 72 -8.78 -0.75 -0.68
N THR A 73 -8.87 -1.45 0.45
CA THR A 73 -8.51 -2.86 0.51
C THR A 73 -9.55 -3.74 -0.18
N MET A 74 -10.84 -3.47 0.01
CA MET A 74 -11.88 -4.16 -0.75
C MET A 74 -11.79 -3.87 -2.25
N GLN A 75 -11.48 -2.62 -2.63
CA GLN A 75 -11.28 -2.29 -4.04
C GLN A 75 -10.10 -3.05 -4.65
N ASP A 76 -8.96 -3.12 -3.95
CA ASP A 76 -7.78 -3.87 -4.40
C ASP A 76 -8.09 -5.37 -4.54
N ILE A 77 -8.88 -5.93 -3.62
CA ILE A 77 -9.31 -7.33 -3.68
C ILE A 77 -10.15 -7.55 -4.94
N VAL A 78 -11.13 -6.69 -5.20
CA VAL A 78 -12.03 -6.80 -6.37
C VAL A 78 -11.23 -6.74 -7.67
N TYR A 79 -10.32 -5.78 -7.82
CA TYR A 79 -9.48 -5.64 -9.02
C TYR A 79 -8.50 -6.81 -9.21
N LYS A 80 -7.96 -7.39 -8.13
CA LYS A 80 -7.08 -8.57 -8.23
C LYS A 80 -7.84 -9.86 -8.53
N LEU A 81 -9.09 -9.97 -8.11
CA LEU A 81 -9.90 -11.17 -8.29
C LEU A 81 -10.61 -11.23 -9.65
N VAL A 82 -11.06 -10.09 -10.18
CA VAL A 82 -11.82 -10.02 -11.43
C VAL A 82 -10.89 -9.62 -12.59
N PRO A 83 -10.54 -10.54 -13.50
CA PRO A 83 -9.63 -10.25 -14.59
C PRO A 83 -10.19 -9.17 -15.54
N GLY A 84 -9.38 -8.17 -15.88
CA GLY A 84 -9.73 -7.13 -16.85
C GLY A 84 -10.68 -6.04 -16.34
N LEU A 85 -11.12 -6.11 -15.09
CA LEU A 85 -12.09 -5.15 -14.54
C LEU A 85 -11.50 -3.74 -14.41
N GLN A 86 -10.27 -3.63 -13.90
CA GLN A 86 -9.60 -2.34 -13.70
C GLN A 86 -9.33 -1.65 -15.03
N GLU A 87 -8.79 -2.38 -16.01
CA GLU A 87 -8.51 -1.87 -17.34
C GLU A 87 -9.79 -1.45 -18.07
N ALA A 88 -10.88 -2.21 -17.90
CA ALA A 88 -12.18 -1.87 -18.48
C ALA A 88 -12.81 -0.62 -17.84
N GLU A 89 -12.64 -0.41 -16.52
CA GLU A 89 -13.08 0.82 -15.85
C GLU A 89 -12.28 2.03 -16.34
N LEU A 90 -10.94 1.94 -16.34
CA LEU A 90 -10.07 3.01 -16.83
C LEU A 90 -10.37 3.40 -18.29
N ARG A 91 -10.63 2.42 -19.14
CA ARG A 91 -11.03 2.66 -20.54
C ARG A 91 -12.35 3.43 -20.63
N ARG A 92 -13.37 2.99 -19.88
CA ARG A 92 -14.68 3.67 -19.85
C ARG A 92 -14.56 5.11 -19.35
N GLN A 93 -13.74 5.34 -18.32
CA GLN A 93 -13.47 6.67 -17.80
C GLN A 93 -12.81 7.54 -18.86
N ARG A 94 -11.73 7.07 -19.49
CA ARG A 94 -11.03 7.81 -20.55
C ARG A 94 -11.94 8.16 -21.73
N GLU A 95 -12.74 7.21 -22.21
CA GLU A 95 -13.71 7.45 -23.28
C GLU A 95 -14.77 8.50 -22.90
N PHE A 96 -15.24 8.50 -21.65
CA PHE A 96 -16.23 9.45 -21.14
C PHE A 96 -15.71 10.90 -21.18
N TYR A 97 -14.46 11.12 -20.78
CA TYR A 97 -13.82 12.43 -20.77
C TYR A 97 -13.43 12.87 -22.19
N TRP A 98 -12.86 11.96 -22.99
CA TRP A 98 -12.53 12.18 -24.39
C TRP A 98 -13.74 12.68 -25.19
N LYS A 99 -14.88 11.99 -25.09
CA LYS A 99 -16.10 12.36 -25.82
C LYS A 99 -16.65 13.74 -25.44
N ARG A 100 -16.29 14.26 -24.27
CA ARG A 100 -16.71 15.59 -23.79
C ARG A 100 -15.65 16.67 -24.00
N GLY A 101 -14.49 16.32 -24.56
CA GLY A 101 -13.35 17.25 -24.67
C GLY A 101 -12.85 17.73 -23.30
N LEU A 102 -13.07 16.95 -22.24
CA LEU A 102 -12.63 17.27 -20.89
C LEU A 102 -11.33 16.52 -20.58
N GLU A 103 -10.43 17.15 -19.82
CA GLU A 103 -9.26 16.48 -19.27
C GLU A 103 -9.70 15.43 -18.23
N LEU A 104 -9.07 14.26 -18.24
CA LEU A 104 -9.34 13.22 -17.25
C LEU A 104 -8.81 13.69 -15.88
N PRO A 105 -9.65 13.76 -14.83
CA PRO A 105 -9.21 14.21 -13.51
C PRO A 105 -8.16 13.25 -12.95
N GLY A 106 -7.00 13.80 -12.60
CA GLY A 106 -5.85 13.02 -12.12
C GLY A 106 -4.94 12.49 -13.22
N ASP A 107 -5.24 12.74 -14.50
CA ASP A 107 -4.29 12.49 -15.61
C ASP A 107 -3.41 13.75 -15.72
N PRO A 108 -2.09 13.65 -15.44
CA PRO A 108 -1.19 14.77 -15.66
C PRO A 108 -1.18 15.09 -17.15
N LYS A 109 -1.23 16.38 -17.49
CA LYS A 109 -1.30 16.86 -18.87
C LYS A 109 -0.32 16.12 -19.80
N GLY A 110 -0.92 15.26 -20.61
CA GLY A 110 -0.58 14.98 -22.00
C GLY A 110 0.84 14.51 -22.29
N GLU A 111 1.00 13.20 -22.47
CA GLU A 111 1.61 12.70 -23.71
C GLU A 111 0.82 11.51 -24.23
N ALA A 112 -0.26 11.80 -24.98
CA ALA A 112 -0.45 11.09 -26.22
C ALA A 112 0.73 11.46 -27.13
N ASN A 113 1.59 10.50 -27.41
CA ASN A 113 2.30 10.38 -28.68
C ASN A 113 1.99 8.95 -29.13
N GLY A 114 1.05 8.71 -30.05
CA GLY A 114 1.01 9.26 -31.41
C GLY A 114 1.79 8.25 -32.26
N ASP A 115 1.20 7.41 -33.09
CA ASP A 115 0.28 7.69 -34.20
C ASP A 115 -0.53 6.40 -34.48
N GLU A 116 -1.75 6.44 -35.00
CA GLU A 116 -2.48 7.51 -35.70
C GLU A 116 -3.25 8.42 -34.71
N PHE A 117 -3.22 9.76 -34.72
CA PHE A 117 -2.73 10.73 -35.70
C PHE A 117 -2.38 12.07 -35.00
N LEU A 118 -1.08 12.44 -35.00
CA LEU A 118 -0.39 13.74 -34.97
C LEU A 118 -0.94 14.95 -34.14
N CYS A 119 -0.11 15.49 -33.20
CA CYS A 119 0.74 16.70 -33.39
C CYS A 119 1.05 17.51 -32.08
N LYS A 120 2.36 17.69 -31.79
CA LYS A 120 3.06 18.75 -31.00
C LYS A 120 3.15 18.71 -29.45
N LYS A 121 4.36 18.39 -28.95
CA LYS A 121 4.92 18.84 -27.64
C LYS A 121 5.33 20.33 -27.67
N PRO A 122 5.52 20.97 -26.51
CA PRO A 122 6.85 21.51 -26.21
C PRO A 122 7.39 21.10 -24.82
N ARG A 123 8.73 21.00 -24.75
CA ARG A 123 9.54 20.74 -23.54
C ARG A 123 9.41 21.85 -22.49
N ARG A 124 9.45 21.47 -21.21
CA ARG A 124 10.38 22.01 -20.20
C ARG A 124 10.43 21.07 -19.00
N GLU A 125 11.66 20.75 -18.61
CA GLU A 125 12.06 19.98 -17.44
C GLU A 125 11.80 20.80 -16.18
N GLU A 126 11.31 20.17 -15.11
CA GLU A 126 11.87 20.28 -13.76
C GLU A 126 11.16 19.31 -12.81
N SER A 127 11.99 18.62 -12.03
CA SER A 127 11.70 17.56 -11.08
C SER A 127 10.83 18.03 -9.90
N ALA A 128 9.74 17.32 -9.63
CA ALA A 128 9.15 17.22 -8.30
C ALA A 128 8.45 15.87 -8.17
N GLU A 129 9.06 14.98 -7.40
CA GLU A 129 8.45 13.75 -6.91
C GLU A 129 7.34 14.16 -5.93
N GLU A 130 6.06 14.02 -6.32
CA GLU A 130 4.94 14.17 -5.38
C GLU A 130 4.34 12.79 -5.09
N GLU A 131 4.41 12.44 -3.81
CA GLU A 131 4.27 11.13 -3.19
C GLU A 131 2.90 10.48 -3.46
N ASP A 132 2.93 9.37 -4.21
CA ASP A 132 1.90 8.34 -4.11
C ASP A 132 1.78 7.93 -2.63
N CYS A 133 0.66 8.25 -1.99
CA CYS A 133 0.38 7.93 -0.59
C CYS A 133 0.02 6.44 -0.42
N ASP A 134 0.87 5.58 -0.98
CA ASP A 134 0.83 4.13 -0.95
C ASP A 134 1.27 3.57 0.43
N TYR A 135 1.87 4.41 1.29
CA TYR A 135 2.45 4.05 2.60
C TYR A 135 3.50 2.92 2.51
N HIS A 136 4.35 2.94 1.48
CA HIS A 136 5.42 1.98 1.24
C HIS A 136 4.96 0.52 1.01
N ARG A 137 3.70 0.31 0.57
CA ARG A 137 3.14 -1.00 0.20
C ARG A 137 3.69 -1.54 -1.11
N ASN A 138 3.90 -0.67 -2.10
CA ASN A 138 4.45 -1.02 -3.41
C ASN A 138 5.97 -0.86 -3.47
N ASP A 139 6.60 -0.38 -2.40
CA ASP A 139 8.05 -0.28 -2.31
C ASP A 139 8.73 -1.62 -2.58
N GLU A 140 9.87 -1.54 -3.26
CA GLU A 140 10.82 -2.65 -3.40
C GLU A 140 11.11 -3.25 -2.03
N GLN A 141 10.87 -4.55 -1.87
CA GLN A 141 10.96 -5.24 -0.58
C GLN A 141 12.35 -5.84 -0.38
N VAL A 142 12.95 -5.63 0.79
CA VAL A 142 14.22 -6.23 1.20
C VAL A 142 13.97 -7.33 2.23
N SER A 143 14.62 -8.48 2.04
CA SER A 143 14.64 -9.55 3.03
C SER A 143 15.87 -9.41 3.92
N VAL A 144 15.66 -9.31 5.23
CA VAL A 144 16.72 -9.10 6.22
C VAL A 144 16.72 -10.25 7.21
N CYS A 145 17.90 -10.77 7.53
CA CYS A 145 18.15 -11.72 8.61
C CYS A 145 18.80 -10.98 9.78
N LEU A 146 18.21 -11.09 10.97
CA LEU A 146 18.69 -10.48 12.21
C LEU A 146 19.27 -11.55 13.13
N GLU A 147 20.57 -11.49 13.34
CA GLU A 147 21.29 -12.41 14.24
C GLU A 147 21.86 -11.68 15.45
N CYS A 148 21.78 -12.31 16.62
CA CYS A 148 22.37 -11.74 17.83
C CYS A 148 23.88 -11.91 17.80
N HIS A 149 24.60 -10.81 18.02
CA HIS A 149 26.05 -10.81 18.14
C HIS A 149 26.42 -10.45 19.58
N GLY A 150 26.77 -11.47 20.37
CA GLY A 150 27.07 -11.37 21.80
C GLY A 150 25.97 -11.94 22.69
N GLY A 151 26.33 -12.87 23.58
CA GLY A 151 25.40 -13.70 24.39
C GLY A 151 24.63 -12.98 25.51
N LYS A 152 24.56 -11.64 25.52
CA LYS A 152 23.81 -10.87 26.54
C LYS A 152 22.35 -10.62 26.17
N LEU A 153 21.96 -10.76 24.90
CA LEU A 153 20.57 -10.56 24.45
C LEU A 153 19.92 -11.88 24.03
N ARG A 154 18.60 -11.96 24.19
CA ARG A 154 17.81 -13.12 23.75
C ARG A 154 17.79 -13.17 22.22
N ASN A 155 17.96 -14.36 21.67
CA ASN A 155 17.77 -14.59 20.23
C ASN A 155 16.30 -14.37 19.85
N LEU A 156 16.07 -13.71 18.72
CA LEU A 156 14.73 -13.62 18.15
C LEU A 156 14.23 -15.01 17.74
N LYS A 157 13.01 -15.36 18.17
CA LYS A 157 12.31 -16.58 17.72
C LYS A 157 12.08 -16.59 16.20
N ARG A 158 11.99 -15.41 15.57
CA ARG A 158 11.89 -15.22 14.13
C ARG A 158 12.96 -14.22 13.68
N LYS A 159 14.01 -14.73 13.06
CA LYS A 159 15.19 -13.95 12.63
C LYS A 159 15.00 -13.25 11.29
N TRP A 160 14.04 -13.69 10.49
CA TRP A 160 13.82 -13.17 9.14
C TRP A 160 12.69 -12.14 9.13
N ILE A 161 12.93 -11.02 8.48
CA ILE A 161 11.93 -9.97 8.23
C ILE A 161 11.94 -9.59 6.75
N ARG A 162 10.79 -9.17 6.24
CA ARG A 162 10.65 -8.57 4.92
C ARG A 162 9.95 -7.23 5.10
N CYS A 163 10.58 -6.16 4.62
CA CYS A 163 10.06 -4.80 4.73
C CYS A 163 10.48 -3.95 3.53
N SER A 164 9.89 -2.76 3.40
CA SER A 164 10.27 -1.79 2.36
C SER A 164 11.78 -1.49 2.39
N SER A 165 12.37 -1.32 1.22
CA SER A 165 13.75 -0.87 1.01
C SER A 165 14.00 0.55 1.55
N GLN A 166 12.94 1.36 1.72
CA GLN A 166 12.98 2.69 2.33
C GLN A 166 13.00 2.66 3.86
N ALA A 167 12.69 1.51 4.47
CA ALA A 167 12.82 1.36 5.91
C ALA A 167 14.26 1.65 6.34
N THR A 168 14.42 2.45 7.40
CA THR A 168 15.74 2.78 7.96
C THR A 168 16.17 1.85 9.07
N VAL A 169 17.47 1.87 9.39
CA VAL A 169 18.05 1.15 10.53
C VAL A 169 17.37 1.54 11.85
N LEU A 170 16.91 2.79 12.00
CA LEU A 170 16.11 3.22 13.15
C LEU A 170 14.83 2.40 13.31
N HIS A 171 14.11 2.10 12.21
CA HIS A 171 12.92 1.26 12.25
C HIS A 171 13.25 -0.15 12.73
N LEU A 172 14.39 -0.70 12.30
CA LEU A 172 14.89 -1.99 12.80
C LEU A 172 15.27 -1.93 14.28
N LYS A 173 15.93 -0.87 14.76
CA LYS A 173 16.25 -0.69 16.18
C LYS A 173 14.97 -0.63 17.03
N LYS A 174 13.95 0.11 16.60
CA LYS A 174 12.63 0.17 17.26
C LYS A 174 11.94 -1.20 17.28
N PHE A 175 11.99 -1.94 16.17
CA PHE A 175 11.44 -3.29 16.07
C PHE A 175 12.12 -4.26 17.05
N LEU A 176 13.45 -4.24 17.11
CA LEU A 176 14.24 -5.06 18.03
C LEU A 176 13.96 -4.70 19.49
N ALA A 177 13.92 -3.42 19.84
CA ALA A 177 13.60 -2.97 21.19
C ALA A 177 12.23 -3.49 21.65
N LYS A 178 11.20 -3.38 20.78
CA LYS A 178 9.85 -3.90 21.07
C LYS A 178 9.82 -5.43 21.18
N LYS A 179 10.59 -6.15 20.35
CA LYS A 179 10.63 -7.63 20.36
C LYS A 179 11.43 -8.20 21.53
N LEU A 180 12.46 -7.49 21.99
CA LEU A 180 13.31 -7.89 23.12
C LEU A 180 12.84 -7.29 24.46
N ASN A 181 11.79 -6.47 24.43
CA ASN A 181 11.22 -5.78 25.59
C ASN A 181 12.25 -4.91 26.33
N LEU A 182 13.06 -4.17 25.55
CA LEU A 182 14.06 -3.24 26.07
C LEU A 182 13.44 -1.86 26.33
N PRO A 183 13.92 -1.12 27.34
CA PRO A 183 13.37 0.19 27.73
C PRO A 183 13.62 1.28 26.68
N SER A 184 14.73 1.21 25.94
CA SER A 184 15.06 2.17 24.90
C SER A 184 15.72 1.52 23.68
N PHE A 185 15.41 2.04 22.49
CA PHE A 185 16.06 1.62 21.23
C PHE A 185 17.48 2.18 21.08
N ASN A 186 17.89 3.13 21.94
CA ASN A 186 19.25 3.71 21.94
C ASN A 186 20.30 2.74 22.51
N GLU A 187 19.88 1.70 23.22
CA GLU A 187 20.75 0.68 23.81
C GLU A 187 21.13 -0.42 22.82
N LEU A 188 20.76 -0.29 21.54
CA LEU A 188 21.01 -1.30 20.51
C LEU A 188 21.83 -0.72 19.37
N ASP A 189 22.83 -1.49 18.93
CA ASP A 189 23.55 -1.27 17.70
C ASP A 189 23.30 -2.40 16.71
N ILE A 190 23.14 -2.02 15.44
CA ILE A 190 22.97 -2.93 14.33
C ILE A 190 24.21 -2.81 13.47
N LEU A 191 24.81 -3.95 13.14
CA LEU A 191 26.02 -4.08 12.37
C LEU A 191 25.76 -4.84 11.07
N CYS A 192 26.47 -4.44 10.02
CA CYS A 192 26.52 -5.16 8.75
C CYS A 192 27.99 -5.35 8.39
N ASN A 193 28.43 -6.60 8.24
CA ASN A 193 29.85 -6.94 8.06
C ASN A 193 30.76 -6.33 9.14
N GLU A 194 30.39 -6.46 10.42
CA GLU A 194 31.16 -5.95 11.58
C GLU A 194 31.25 -4.42 11.71
N GLU A 195 30.66 -3.66 10.80
CA GLU A 195 30.56 -2.20 10.88
C GLU A 195 29.20 -1.74 11.41
N ILE A 196 29.20 -0.73 12.28
CA ILE A 196 27.98 -0.15 12.85
C ILE A 196 27.22 0.65 11.79
N LEU A 197 25.92 0.38 11.66
CA LEU A 197 25.03 1.15 10.79
C LEU A 197 24.46 2.37 11.51
N GLY A 198 24.62 3.54 10.89
CA GLY A 198 23.94 4.78 11.26
C GLY A 198 22.41 4.65 11.23
N LYS A 199 21.74 5.37 12.14
CA LYS A 199 20.28 5.32 12.33
C LYS A 199 19.47 5.74 11.10
N ASP A 200 20.03 6.64 10.28
CA ASP A 200 19.35 7.26 9.13
C ASP A 200 19.60 6.49 7.81
N HIS A 201 20.40 5.43 7.82
CA HIS A 201 20.60 4.61 6.63
C HIS A 201 19.34 3.82 6.28
N THR A 202 18.90 3.91 5.03
CA THR A 202 17.85 3.06 4.45
C THR A 202 18.38 1.67 4.17
N LEU A 203 17.51 0.66 4.16
CA LEU A 203 17.91 -0.70 3.80
C LEU A 203 18.41 -0.78 2.37
N LYS A 204 17.86 0.01 1.44
CA LYS A 204 18.36 0.16 0.08
C LYS A 204 19.83 0.60 0.08
N PHE A 205 20.16 1.64 0.84
CA PHE A 205 21.54 2.12 0.97
C PHE A 205 22.47 1.04 1.51
N VAL A 206 22.06 0.33 2.57
CA VAL A 206 22.86 -0.74 3.17
C VAL A 206 23.09 -1.89 2.18
N VAL A 207 22.07 -2.28 1.41
CA VAL A 207 22.19 -3.31 0.38
C VAL A 207 23.18 -2.87 -0.71
N VAL A 208 23.04 -1.64 -1.23
CA VAL A 208 23.87 -1.14 -2.34
C VAL A 208 25.32 -0.91 -1.93
N THR A 209 25.57 -0.46 -0.70
CA THR A 209 26.92 -0.12 -0.22
C THR A 209 27.65 -1.27 0.46
N ARG A 210 26.94 -2.12 1.21
CA ARG A 210 27.54 -3.16 2.07
C ARG A 210 27.16 -4.60 1.69
N TRP A 211 26.16 -4.79 0.82
CA TRP A 211 25.66 -6.12 0.45
C TRP A 211 25.54 -6.34 -1.07
N ARG A 212 26.17 -5.49 -1.90
CA ARG A 212 25.99 -5.43 -3.36
C ARG A 212 26.28 -6.74 -4.09
N PHE A 213 27.30 -7.46 -3.63
CA PHE A 213 27.79 -8.69 -4.27
C PHE A 213 27.33 -9.97 -3.54
N LYS A 214 26.54 -9.83 -2.47
CA LYS A 214 26.08 -10.97 -1.67
C LYS A 214 24.65 -11.33 -2.05
N LYS A 215 24.34 -12.63 -2.05
CA LYS A 215 22.98 -13.11 -2.30
C LYS A 215 22.06 -12.67 -1.15
N SER A 216 20.82 -12.35 -1.50
CA SER A 216 19.74 -12.15 -0.53
C SER A 216 19.63 -13.39 0.37
N PRO A 217 19.37 -13.22 1.68
CA PRO A 217 18.97 -11.99 2.38
C PRO A 217 20.11 -11.19 3.01
N LEU A 218 19.84 -9.91 3.30
CA LEU A 218 20.74 -9.00 4.00
C LEU A 218 20.95 -9.49 5.43
N LEU A 219 22.15 -9.92 5.80
CA LEU A 219 22.47 -10.35 7.16
C LEU A 219 22.90 -9.15 7.99
N LEU A 220 22.17 -8.89 9.06
CA LEU A 220 22.45 -7.85 10.05
C LEU A 220 22.62 -8.49 11.43
N HIS A 221 23.62 -8.02 12.14
CA HIS A 221 23.93 -8.43 13.50
C HIS A 221 23.47 -7.36 14.48
N TYR A 222 22.74 -7.72 15.54
CA TYR A 222 22.39 -6.78 16.59
C TYR A 222 23.12 -7.09 17.89
N ARG A 223 23.55 -6.05 18.61
CA ARG A 223 24.22 -6.15 19.91
C ARG A 223 23.79 -5.01 20.85
N PRO A 224 23.92 -5.15 22.18
CA PRO A 224 23.81 -4.02 23.08
C PRO A 224 24.86 -2.96 22.73
N LYS A 225 24.46 -1.70 22.78
CA LYS A 225 25.38 -0.57 22.67
C LYS A 225 26.42 -0.70 23.79
N MET A 226 27.68 -0.76 23.41
CA MET A 226 28.78 -0.70 24.38
C MET A 226 29.07 0.76 24.64
N GLU A 227 28.86 1.21 25.88
CA GLU A 227 29.45 2.46 26.34
C GLU A 227 30.95 2.23 26.48
N LEU A 228 31.74 2.95 25.69
CA LEU A 228 33.17 3.09 25.93
C LEU A 228 33.31 3.92 27.21
N LEU A 229 33.78 3.27 28.28
CA LEU A 229 34.36 3.92 29.44
C LEU A 229 35.59 4.73 29.04
#